data_AF-A0AAU3TMI4-F1
#
_entry.id   AF-A0AAU3TMI4-F1
#
_cell.length_a   1.000
_cell.length_b   1.000
_cell.length_c   1.000
_cell.angle_alpha   90.00
_cell.angle_beta   90.00
_cell.angle_gamma   90.00
#
_symmetry.space_group_name_H-M   'P 1'
#
loop_
_entity.id
_entity.type
_entity.pdbx_description
1 polymer ?
#
loop_
_entity_poly.entity_id
_entity_poly.type
_entity_poly.pdbx_seq_one_letter_code
_entity_poly.pdbx_strand_id
1 'polypeptide(L)'
;MTVAPLSPGFSTTVEALQLREWQLGPGEPTLVMDQFTAENFHLVVDDRADVHVNSADGRFYLGWFPLGRPGTNGEAWKIAVTGTAKVRGYSVSFDVETPAAVVAAAVARILETARRE
;
A
#
# COMPACT_ATOMS: atom_id res chain seq x y z
N MET A 1 11.20 18.42 49.96
CA MET A 1 10.97 17.49 48.85
C MET A 1 11.02 18.30 47.57
N THR A 2 12.02 18.07 46.72
CA THR A 2 12.25 18.84 45.50
C THR A 2 11.63 18.07 44.34
N VAL A 3 10.56 18.59 43.75
CA VAL A 3 9.98 18.04 42.52
C VAL A 3 10.78 18.59 41.34
N ALA A 4 11.53 17.72 40.66
CA ALA A 4 12.14 18.09 39.39
C ALA A 4 11.03 18.29 38.34
N PRO A 5 11.07 19.36 37.53
CA PRO A 5 10.11 19.52 36.46
C PRO A 5 10.38 18.46 35.38
N LEU A 6 9.37 17.62 35.12
CA LEU A 6 9.32 16.81 33.90
C LEU A 6 9.29 17.79 32.73
N SER A 7 10.43 17.95 32.05
CA SER A 7 10.46 18.72 30.81
C SER A 7 9.75 17.90 29.73
N PRO A 8 8.67 18.40 29.09
CA PRO A 8 8.04 17.73 27.96
C PRO A 8 8.88 18.03 26.71
N GLY A 9 10.08 17.46 26.66
CA GLY A 9 10.99 17.59 25.53
C GLY A 9 10.90 16.38 24.62
N PHE A 10 10.85 16.62 23.30
CA PHE A 10 10.97 15.59 22.26
C PHE A 10 12.20 14.70 22.57
N SER A 11 11.97 13.44 22.92
CA SER A 11 13.04 12.47 23.16
C SER A 11 13.57 11.97 21.82
N THR A 12 14.29 12.83 21.10
CA THR A 12 14.97 12.47 19.85
C THR A 12 16.47 12.67 20.02
N THR A 13 17.27 11.73 19.52
CA THR A 13 18.73 11.86 19.54
C THR A 13 19.21 12.59 18.29
N VAL A 14 20.44 13.10 18.31
CA VAL A 14 21.05 13.76 17.13
C VAL A 14 21.17 12.77 15.98
N GLU A 15 21.45 11.50 16.28
CA GLU A 15 21.50 10.40 15.31
C GLU A 15 20.14 10.18 14.64
N ALA A 16 19.04 10.30 15.38
CA ALA A 16 17.69 10.16 14.82
C ALA A 16 17.31 11.30 13.86
N LEU A 17 17.97 12.46 13.98
CA LEU A 17 17.79 13.64 13.14
C LEU A 17 18.74 13.70 11.95
N GLN A 18 19.61 12.71 11.76
CA GLN A 18 20.53 12.68 10.62
C GLN A 18 19.75 12.61 9.29
N LEU A 19 20.31 13.25 8.26
CA LEU A 19 19.77 13.20 6.92
C LEU A 19 19.76 11.74 6.43
N ARG A 20 18.65 11.34 5.84
CA ARG A 20 18.46 10.01 5.26
C ARG A 20 18.47 10.12 3.75
N GLU A 21 19.06 9.13 3.11
CA GLU A 21 18.77 8.88 1.71
C GLU A 21 17.40 8.21 1.62
N TRP A 22 16.64 8.62 0.61
CA TRP A 22 15.29 8.12 0.37
C TRP A 22 15.30 7.28 -0.90
N GLN A 23 14.62 6.13 -0.87
CA GLN A 23 14.39 5.35 -2.07
C GLN A 23 13.51 6.14 -3.01
N LEU A 24 13.96 6.31 -4.26
CA LEU A 24 13.24 7.00 -5.32
C LEU A 24 12.96 6.04 -6.49
N GLY A 25 11.90 6.34 -7.23
CA GLY A 25 11.50 5.62 -8.43
C GLY A 25 10.65 4.37 -8.16
N PRO A 26 9.99 3.85 -9.20
CA PRO A 26 8.96 2.80 -9.07
C PRO A 26 9.50 1.47 -8.56
N GLY A 27 10.76 1.13 -8.83
CA GLY A 27 11.33 -0.17 -8.45
C GLY A 27 10.62 -1.36 -9.13
N GLU A 28 10.63 -2.51 -8.45
CA GLU A 28 10.16 -3.78 -9.02
C GLU A 28 8.71 -4.10 -8.62
N PRO A 29 7.74 -4.08 -9.56
CA PRO A 29 6.32 -4.32 -9.26
C PRO A 29 6.04 -5.77 -8.81
N THR A 30 6.93 -6.72 -9.11
CA THR A 30 6.84 -8.12 -8.68
C THR A 30 6.83 -8.27 -7.15
N LEU A 31 7.46 -7.35 -6.41
CA LEU A 31 7.39 -7.29 -4.94
C LEU A 31 5.97 -7.16 -4.39
N VAL A 32 5.07 -6.57 -5.17
CA VAL A 32 3.66 -6.46 -4.83
C VAL A 32 2.91 -7.71 -5.31
N MET A 33 3.16 -8.14 -6.54
CA MET A 33 2.41 -9.23 -7.18
C MET A 33 2.66 -10.59 -6.52
N ASP A 34 3.88 -10.86 -6.07
CA ASP A 34 4.26 -12.15 -5.45
C ASP A 34 3.58 -12.42 -4.10
N GLN A 35 2.84 -11.44 -3.56
CA GLN A 35 2.06 -11.60 -2.32
C GLN A 35 0.72 -12.32 -2.54
N PHE A 36 0.27 -12.47 -3.78
CA PHE A 36 -1.03 -13.04 -4.10
C PHE A 36 -0.90 -14.47 -4.62
N THR A 37 -1.68 -15.40 -4.05
CA THR A 37 -1.76 -16.79 -4.52
C THR A 37 -3.06 -17.04 -5.28
N ALA A 38 -3.01 -17.87 -6.31
CA ALA A 38 -4.17 -18.20 -7.16
C ALA A 38 -5.32 -18.91 -6.42
N GLU A 39 -5.07 -19.45 -5.22
CA GLU A 39 -6.10 -20.09 -4.40
C GLU A 39 -7.10 -19.07 -3.84
N ASN A 40 -6.63 -17.86 -3.50
CA ASN A 40 -7.44 -16.86 -2.80
C ASN A 40 -7.67 -15.59 -3.62
N PHE A 41 -6.96 -15.46 -4.75
CA PHE A 41 -6.99 -14.28 -5.58
C PHE A 41 -7.07 -14.64 -7.07
N HIS A 42 -7.74 -13.79 -7.82
CA HIS A 42 -7.77 -13.82 -9.27
C HIS A 42 -6.88 -12.71 -9.80
N LEU A 43 -6.01 -13.04 -10.75
CA LEU A 43 -5.14 -12.09 -11.46
C LEU A 43 -5.55 -12.04 -12.92
N VAL A 44 -5.76 -10.82 -13.43
CA VAL A 44 -6.09 -10.54 -14.83
C VAL A 44 -5.14 -9.48 -15.36
N VAL A 45 -4.64 -9.68 -16.58
CA VAL A 45 -3.89 -8.67 -17.33
C VAL A 45 -4.75 -8.24 -18.51
N ASP A 46 -5.01 -6.94 -18.64
CA ASP A 46 -5.83 -6.41 -19.74
C ASP A 46 -5.01 -6.14 -21.02
N ASP A 47 -5.65 -5.65 -22.08
CA ASP A 47 -5.02 -5.36 -23.37
C ASP A 47 -3.99 -4.22 -23.31
N ARG A 48 -3.97 -3.44 -22.21
CA ARG A 48 -3.04 -2.35 -21.96
C ARG A 48 -1.89 -2.76 -21.04
N ALA A 49 -1.82 -4.05 -20.68
CA ALA A 49 -0.94 -4.60 -19.68
C ALA A 49 -1.16 -4.03 -18.27
N ASP A 50 -2.35 -3.46 -18.00
CA ASP A 50 -2.76 -3.15 -16.64
C ASP A 50 -3.08 -4.47 -15.93
N VAL A 51 -2.63 -4.60 -14.69
CA VAL A 51 -2.80 -5.83 -13.89
C VAL A 51 -3.85 -5.57 -12.82
N HIS A 52 -4.80 -6.50 -12.71
CA HIS A 52 -5.87 -6.47 -11.74
C HIS A 52 -5.80 -7.72 -10.88
N VAL A 53 -5.80 -7.52 -9.57
CA VAL A 53 -5.90 -8.60 -8.59
C VAL A 53 -7.14 -8.38 -7.73
N ASN A 54 -7.97 -9.39 -7.61
CA ASN A 54 -9.12 -9.35 -6.71
C ASN A 54 -9.16 -10.59 -5.83
N SER A 55 -9.60 -10.44 -4.57
CA SER A 55 -9.87 -11.60 -3.72
C SER A 55 -11.05 -12.40 -4.28
N ALA A 56 -11.07 -13.71 -3.98
CA ALA A 56 -12.14 -14.62 -4.40
C ALA A 56 -13.52 -14.20 -3.87
N ASP A 57 -13.58 -13.54 -2.71
CA ASP A 57 -14.81 -12.99 -2.12
C ASP A 57 -15.20 -11.60 -2.66
N GLY A 58 -14.41 -11.03 -3.58
CA GLY A 58 -14.64 -9.73 -4.21
C GLY A 58 -14.47 -8.52 -3.27
N ARG A 59 -13.94 -8.71 -2.06
CA ARG A 59 -13.78 -7.62 -1.08
C ARG A 59 -12.50 -6.82 -1.25
N PHE A 60 -11.44 -7.41 -1.76
CA PHE A 60 -10.17 -6.75 -2.01
C PHE A 60 -9.95 -6.57 -3.51
N TYR A 61 -9.43 -5.41 -3.89
CA TYR A 61 -8.97 -5.09 -5.24
C TYR A 61 -7.61 -4.39 -5.18
N LEU A 62 -6.69 -4.83 -6.04
CA LEU A 62 -5.46 -4.14 -6.39
C LEU A 62 -5.44 -3.95 -7.92
N GLY A 63 -5.15 -2.74 -8.36
CA GLY A 63 -4.82 -2.44 -9.76
C GLY A 63 -3.41 -1.89 -9.85
N TRP A 64 -2.66 -2.35 -10.85
CA TRP A 64 -1.37 -1.80 -11.26
C TRP A 64 -1.44 -1.31 -12.70
N PHE A 65 -1.07 -0.05 -12.90
CA PHE A 65 -1.16 0.67 -14.15
C PHE A 65 0.26 1.18 -14.49
N PRO A 66 1.08 0.41 -15.22
CA PRO A 66 2.50 0.74 -15.42
C PRO A 66 2.73 2.09 -16.10
N LEU A 67 1.78 2.53 -16.93
CA LEU A 67 1.83 3.82 -17.63
C LEU A 67 0.94 4.90 -16.99
N GLY A 68 0.42 4.61 -15.79
CA GLY A 68 -0.58 5.42 -15.13
C GLY A 68 -1.99 5.18 -15.67
N ARG A 69 -2.98 5.22 -14.77
CA ARG A 69 -4.38 4.99 -15.11
C ARG A 69 -4.95 6.15 -15.93
N PRO A 70 -5.59 5.89 -17.08
CA PRO A 70 -6.19 6.94 -17.90
C PRO A 70 -7.20 7.78 -17.12
N GLY A 71 -7.17 9.09 -17.35
CA GLY A 71 -8.07 10.03 -16.67
C GLY A 71 -7.69 10.33 -15.21
N THR A 72 -6.55 9.85 -14.74
CA THR A 72 -6.00 10.16 -13.40
C THR A 72 -4.70 10.97 -13.51
N ASN A 73 -4.26 11.56 -12.40
CA ASN A 73 -2.97 12.23 -12.31
C ASN A 73 -1.84 11.22 -11.97
N GLY A 74 -1.58 10.28 -12.89
CA GLY A 74 -0.49 9.31 -12.76
C GLY A 74 -0.72 8.22 -11.70
N GLU A 75 -1.96 7.80 -11.45
CA GLU A 75 -2.26 6.68 -10.55
C GLU A 75 -1.67 5.38 -11.13
N ALA A 76 -0.59 4.88 -10.53
CA ALA A 76 0.02 3.61 -10.92
C ALA A 76 -0.49 2.44 -10.10
N TRP A 77 -0.93 2.71 -8.87
CA TRP A 77 -1.47 1.68 -8.00
C TRP A 77 -2.79 2.12 -7.42
N LYS A 78 -3.77 1.21 -7.42
CA LYS A 78 -5.04 1.39 -6.73
C LYS A 78 -5.29 0.22 -5.81
N ILE A 79 -5.46 0.46 -4.52
CA ILE A 79 -5.93 -0.54 -3.57
C ILE A 79 -7.32 -0.14 -3.10
N ALA A 80 -8.26 -1.08 -3.08
CA ALA A 80 -9.58 -0.88 -2.53
C ALA A 80 -10.02 -2.09 -1.71
N VAL A 81 -10.66 -1.81 -0.57
CA VAL A 81 -11.33 -2.80 0.25
C VAL A 81 -12.78 -2.38 0.39
N THR A 82 -13.67 -3.25 -0.08
CA THR A 82 -15.12 -3.01 -0.04
C THR A 82 -15.63 -3.06 1.39
N GLY A 83 -16.55 -2.16 1.71
CA GLY A 83 -17.22 -2.13 3.01
C GLY A 83 -18.26 -3.23 3.16
N THR A 84 -18.90 -3.23 4.32
CA THR A 84 -20.12 -4.00 4.58
C THR A 84 -21.33 -3.07 4.57
N ALA A 85 -22.53 -3.62 4.75
CA ALA A 85 -23.73 -2.81 4.96
C ALA A 85 -23.63 -1.87 6.19
N LYS A 86 -22.75 -2.16 7.15
CA LYS A 86 -22.62 -1.41 8.42
C LYS A 86 -21.37 -0.54 8.50
N VAL A 87 -20.30 -0.91 7.79
CA VAL A 87 -18.98 -0.27 7.90
C VAL A 87 -18.48 0.07 6.52
N ARG A 88 -18.10 1.33 6.30
CA ARG A 88 -17.55 1.76 5.01
C ARG A 88 -16.20 1.09 4.71
N GLY A 89 -15.99 0.80 3.44
CA GLY A 89 -14.69 0.39 2.91
C GLY A 89 -13.75 1.57 2.78
N TYR A 90 -12.58 1.32 2.22
CA TYR A 90 -11.58 2.35 1.95
C TYR A 90 -10.85 2.08 0.64
N SER A 91 -10.15 3.09 0.15
CA SER A 91 -9.24 2.94 -0.97
C SER A 91 -8.04 3.87 -0.82
N VAL A 92 -6.92 3.48 -1.39
CA VAL A 92 -5.69 4.27 -1.47
C VAL A 92 -5.13 4.16 -2.88
N SER A 93 -4.48 5.23 -3.32
CA SER A 93 -3.85 5.32 -4.63
C SER A 93 -2.40 5.76 -4.47
N PHE A 94 -1.51 5.21 -5.27
CA PHE A 94 -0.11 5.61 -5.35
C PHE A 94 0.24 5.99 -6.77
N ASP A 95 1.14 6.97 -6.93
CA ASP A 95 1.56 7.44 -8.24
C ASP A 95 2.63 6.54 -8.88
N VAL A 96 2.97 6.84 -10.13
CA VAL A 96 3.99 6.15 -10.93
C VAL A 96 5.40 6.18 -10.35
N GLU A 97 5.72 7.14 -9.47
CA GLU A 97 7.06 7.27 -8.88
C GLU A 97 7.15 6.62 -7.50
N THR A 98 6.03 6.18 -6.93
CA THR A 98 6.00 5.53 -5.62
C THR A 98 6.75 4.20 -5.67
N PRO A 99 7.76 3.98 -4.81
CA PRO A 99 8.49 2.72 -4.78
C PRO A 99 7.58 1.53 -4.52
N ALA A 100 7.70 0.48 -5.34
CA ALA A 100 6.92 -0.75 -5.21
C ALA A 100 7.06 -1.40 -3.83
N ALA A 101 8.20 -1.22 -3.15
CA ALA A 101 8.40 -1.70 -1.77
C ALA A 101 7.45 -1.02 -0.76
N VAL A 102 7.11 0.26 -0.95
CA VAL A 102 6.14 0.99 -0.11
C VAL A 102 4.73 0.44 -0.35
N VAL A 103 4.38 0.24 -1.62
CA VAL A 103 3.09 -0.36 -1.99
C VAL A 103 2.98 -1.79 -1.46
N ALA A 104 4.05 -2.58 -1.58
CA ALA A 104 4.15 -3.94 -1.07
C ALA A 104 3.93 -3.99 0.45
N ALA A 105 4.53 -3.07 1.21
CA ALA A 105 4.33 -2.98 2.65
C ALA A 105 2.88 -2.61 3.02
N ALA A 106 2.26 -1.70 2.26
CA ALA A 106 0.85 -1.37 2.43
C ALA A 106 -0.06 -2.57 2.14
N VAL A 107 0.18 -3.30 1.04
CA VAL A 107 -0.55 -4.52 0.68
C VAL A 107 -0.40 -5.58 1.77
N ALA A 108 0.83 -5.89 2.19
CA ALA A 108 1.10 -6.85 3.26
C ALA A 108 0.30 -6.52 4.52
N ARG A 109 0.32 -5.24 4.92
CA ARG A 109 -0.43 -4.79 6.10
C ARG A 109 -1.93 -4.95 5.94
N ILE A 110 -2.48 -4.70 4.75
CA ILE A 110 -3.91 -4.90 4.48
C ILE A 110 -4.26 -6.38 4.56
N LEU A 111 -3.46 -7.25 3.94
CA LEU A 111 -3.65 -8.70 3.97
C LEU A 111 -3.58 -9.27 5.39
N GLU A 112 -2.71 -8.75 6.26
CA GLU A 112 -2.67 -9.11 7.68
C GLU A 112 -3.95 -8.76 8.45
N THR A 113 -4.70 -7.74 8.02
CA THR A 113 -5.98 -7.39 8.65
C THR A 113 -7.13 -8.29 8.19
N ALA A 114 -6.94 -9.07 7.13
CA ALA A 114 -7.93 -10.02 6.67
C ALA A 114 -8.03 -11.17 7.67
N ARG A 115 -9.18 -11.30 8.33
CA ARG A 115 -9.47 -12.44 9.19
C ARG A 115 -9.97 -13.59 8.32
N ARG A 116 -9.41 -14.79 8.53
CA ARG A 116 -10.01 -16.04 8.02
C ARG A 116 -11.20 -16.36 8.92
N GLU A 117 -12.38 -16.51 8.34
CA GLU A 117 -13.55 -17.12 9.02
C GLU A 117 -13.50 -18.64 8.89
#